data_AF-A0A166KVG1-F1
#
_entry.id   AF-A0A166KVG1-F1
#
_cell.length_a   1.000
_cell.length_b   1.000
_cell.length_c   1.000
_cell.angle_alpha   90.00
_cell.angle_beta   90.00
_cell.angle_gamma   90.00
#
_symmetry.space_group_name_H-M   'P 1'
#
loop_
_entity.id
_entity.type
_entity.pdbx_description
1 polymer ?
#
loop_
_entity_poly.entity_id
_entity_poly.type
_entity_poly.pdbx_seq_one_letter_code
_entity_poly.pdbx_strand_id
1 'polypeptide(L)'
;MDFDKLAYPEKFTISGVEYKGQRNLSQGKALVPYTDEPDVGIGDVITQKSGKREIHLKVVDVSFLEDGTLGVGTTHPHMLTMKVENITAQPHVTKHGDSTFNIGSISGENVQVGNSNTLTTNVTIQELAEKIAKSDDSEAKSKLKALLQNSTVGSLIGAGASALIGML
;
A
#
# COMPACT_ATOMS: atom_id res chain seq x y z
N MET A 1 33.84 -3.99 -25.79
CA MET A 1 32.50 -3.43 -25.53
C MET A 1 32.63 -2.63 -24.25
N ASP A 2 32.49 -1.30 -24.30
CA ASP A 2 32.68 -0.42 -23.15
C ASP A 2 31.50 -0.56 -22.17
N PHE A 3 31.61 -1.49 -21.23
CA PHE A 3 30.62 -1.73 -20.17
C PHE A 3 30.34 -0.46 -19.34
N ASP A 4 31.32 0.43 -19.21
CA ASP A 4 31.20 1.74 -18.58
C ASP A 4 30.15 2.66 -19.22
N LYS A 5 29.98 2.62 -20.55
CA LYS A 5 29.00 3.48 -21.23
C LYS A 5 27.55 3.02 -21.05
N LEU A 6 27.35 1.81 -20.53
CA LEU A 6 26.03 1.22 -20.29
C LEU A 6 25.56 1.36 -18.83
N ALA A 7 26.43 1.77 -17.92
CA ALA A 7 26.11 1.87 -16.49
C ALA A 7 25.05 2.96 -16.22
N TYR A 8 25.13 4.10 -16.93
CA TYR A 8 24.23 5.24 -16.74
C TYR A 8 23.69 5.75 -18.07
N PRO A 9 22.72 5.03 -18.68
CA PRO A 9 22.19 5.37 -20.00
C PRO A 9 21.23 6.56 -19.96
N GLU A 10 20.78 6.99 -18.79
CA GLU A 10 19.73 8.01 -18.63
C GLU A 10 20.30 9.33 -18.10
N LYS A 11 19.55 10.42 -18.35
CA LYS A 11 19.86 11.75 -17.83
C LYS A 11 18.77 12.20 -16.89
N PHE A 12 19.16 12.72 -15.74
CA PHE A 12 18.28 13.30 -14.73
C PHE A 12 18.61 14.78 -14.58
N THR A 13 17.61 15.65 -14.68
CA THR A 13 17.73 17.06 -14.36
C THR A 13 17.22 17.27 -12.95
N ILE A 14 18.11 17.65 -12.05
CA ILE A 14 17.86 17.91 -10.63
C ILE A 14 18.20 19.38 -10.39
N SER A 15 17.23 20.17 -9.94
CA SER A 15 17.42 21.61 -9.65
C SER A 15 18.06 22.41 -10.81
N GLY A 16 17.73 22.03 -12.04
CA GLY A 16 18.26 22.63 -13.26
C GLY A 16 19.62 22.11 -13.73
N VAL A 17 20.27 21.22 -12.97
CA VAL A 17 21.55 20.61 -13.30
C VAL A 17 21.32 19.21 -13.90
N GLU A 18 21.94 18.92 -15.04
CA GLU A 18 21.87 17.61 -15.69
C GLU A 18 22.93 16.64 -15.12
N TYR A 19 22.45 15.54 -14.55
CA TYR A 19 23.23 14.40 -14.07
C TYR A 19 23.00 13.17 -14.93
N LYS A 20 24.02 12.32 -15.06
CA LYS A 20 23.85 10.97 -15.63
C LYS A 20 23.39 10.04 -14.52
N GLY A 21 22.56 9.07 -14.86
CA GLY A 21 22.11 8.07 -13.91
C GLY A 21 21.44 6.88 -14.55
N GLN A 22 20.90 6.02 -13.71
CA GLN A 22 20.12 4.86 -14.09
C GLN A 22 18.90 4.78 -13.19
N ARG A 23 17.72 4.55 -13.75
CA ARG A 23 16.54 4.21 -12.95
C ARG A 23 16.17 2.74 -13.09
N ASN A 24 15.98 2.11 -11.95
CA ASN A 24 15.35 0.81 -11.85
C ASN A 24 13.83 0.98 -11.76
N LEU A 25 13.14 0.74 -12.88
CA LEU A 25 11.67 0.80 -12.99
C LEU A 25 10.96 -0.21 -12.06
N SER A 26 11.57 -1.36 -11.78
CA SER A 26 10.95 -2.41 -10.96
C SER A 26 10.93 -2.05 -9.47
N GLN A 27 11.90 -1.25 -9.02
CA GLN A 27 12.02 -0.85 -7.61
C GLN A 27 11.67 0.63 -7.37
N GLY A 28 11.40 1.41 -8.43
CA GLY A 28 11.19 2.85 -8.32
C GLY A 28 12.39 3.60 -7.77
N LYS A 29 13.61 3.09 -7.99
CA LYS A 29 14.85 3.69 -7.49
C LYS A 29 15.64 4.30 -8.64
N ALA A 30 16.09 5.53 -8.48
CA ALA A 30 17.02 6.21 -9.38
C ALA A 30 18.39 6.30 -8.70
N LEU A 31 19.43 5.91 -9.44
CA LEU A 31 20.83 5.95 -9.03
C LEU A 31 21.51 7.03 -9.85
N VAL A 32 22.09 8.01 -9.19
CA VAL A 32 22.75 9.17 -9.81
C VAL A 32 24.13 9.32 -9.19
N PRO A 33 25.22 9.00 -9.90
CA PRO A 33 26.56 9.31 -9.45
C PRO A 33 26.78 10.84 -9.34
N TYR A 34 27.40 11.30 -8.25
CA TYR A 34 27.68 12.71 -8.00
C TYR A 34 29.07 12.92 -7.36
N THR A 35 29.67 14.09 -7.63
CA THR A 35 30.88 14.56 -6.92
C THR A 35 30.54 15.70 -5.98
N ASP A 36 29.67 16.61 -6.43
CA ASP A 36 29.13 17.70 -5.64
C ASP A 36 27.72 17.32 -5.22
N GLU A 37 27.38 17.47 -3.94
CA GLU A 37 26.08 17.06 -3.39
C GLU A 37 24.95 17.81 -4.11
N PRO A 38 24.10 17.13 -4.90
CA PRO A 38 23.01 17.80 -5.58
C PRO A 38 21.98 18.31 -4.57
N ASP A 39 21.50 19.54 -4.79
CA ASP A 39 20.42 20.14 -3.99
C ASP A 39 19.09 19.44 -4.33
N VAL A 40 18.82 18.33 -3.64
CA VAL A 40 17.62 17.51 -3.83
C VAL A 40 17.13 16.95 -2.50
N GLY A 41 15.88 17.26 -2.18
CA GLY A 41 15.18 16.82 -0.99
C GLY A 41 14.01 15.90 -1.27
N ILE A 42 13.45 15.38 -0.18
CA ILE A 42 12.17 14.66 -0.21
C ILE A 42 11.07 15.64 -0.60
N GLY A 43 10.27 15.28 -1.60
CA GLY A 43 9.18 16.10 -2.12
C GLY A 43 9.52 16.88 -3.38
N ASP A 44 10.80 16.97 -3.74
CA ASP A 44 11.24 17.66 -4.95
C ASP A 44 10.83 16.93 -6.23
N VAL A 45 10.74 17.68 -7.31
CA VAL A 45 10.41 17.17 -8.64
C VAL A 45 11.66 17.21 -9.50
N ILE A 46 12.12 16.04 -9.93
CA ILE A 46 13.23 15.87 -10.86
C ILE A 46 12.71 15.44 -12.23
N THR A 47 13.46 15.74 -13.28
CA THR A 47 13.08 15.36 -14.65
C THR A 47 14.01 14.30 -15.19
N GLN A 48 13.49 13.13 -15.53
CA GLN A 48 14.22 12.08 -16.24
C GLN A 48 14.00 12.24 -17.75
N LYS A 49 15.08 12.37 -18.50
CA LYS A 49 15.07 12.37 -19.96
C LYS A 49 15.41 10.99 -20.48
N SER A 50 14.40 10.29 -21.00
CA SER A 50 14.55 8.98 -21.63
C SER A 50 14.27 9.13 -23.12
N GLY A 51 15.34 9.29 -23.90
CA GLY A 51 15.27 9.58 -25.35
C GLY A 51 14.67 10.96 -25.67
N LYS A 52 13.53 10.98 -26.37
CA LYS A 52 12.77 12.20 -26.73
C LYS A 52 11.68 12.57 -25.72
N ARG A 53 11.50 11.77 -24.66
CA ARG A 53 10.46 11.97 -23.65
C ARG A 53 11.06 12.45 -22.35
N GLU A 54 10.37 13.39 -21.72
CA GLU A 54 10.68 13.93 -20.41
C GLU A 54 9.65 13.38 -19.42
N ILE A 55 10.15 12.79 -18.34
CA ILE A 55 9.35 12.16 -17.30
C ILE A 55 9.63 12.95 -16.02
N HIS A 56 8.63 13.63 -15.48
CA HIS A 56 8.76 14.24 -14.16
C HIS A 56 8.52 13.18 -13.09
N LEU A 57 9.41 13.18 -12.12
CA LEU A 57 9.47 12.26 -11.02
C LEU A 57 9.47 13.04 -9.72
N LYS A 58 8.59 12.66 -8.79
CA LYS A 58 8.63 13.18 -7.44
C LYS A 58 9.53 12.31 -6.58
N VAL A 59 10.44 12.95 -5.85
CA VAL A 59 11.35 12.29 -4.91
C VAL A 59 10.58 11.98 -3.63
N VAL A 60 10.56 10.71 -3.25
CA VAL A 60 9.90 10.22 -2.03
C VAL A 60 10.92 10.03 -0.91
N ASP A 61 12.14 9.66 -1.28
CA ASP A 61 13.21 9.35 -0.33
C ASP A 61 14.56 9.59 -1.02
N VAL A 62 15.55 10.06 -0.25
CA VAL A 62 16.91 10.34 -0.73
C VAL A 62 17.92 9.67 0.19
N SER A 63 18.95 9.07 -0.41
CA SER A 63 20.04 8.44 0.30
C SER A 63 21.35 8.72 -0.43
N PHE A 64 22.27 9.35 0.27
CA PHE A 64 23.60 9.69 -0.22
C PHE A 64 24.57 8.61 0.25
N LEU A 65 25.18 7.89 -0.69
CA LEU A 65 26.16 6.85 -0.42
C LEU A 65 27.54 7.34 -0.84
N GLU A 66 28.40 7.57 0.14
CA GLU A 66 29.81 7.92 -0.10
C GLU A 66 30.57 6.70 -0.68
N ASP A 67 31.42 6.92 -1.70
CA ASP A 67 32.14 5.85 -2.45
C ASP A 67 31.24 4.80 -3.15
N GLY A 68 29.92 5.07 -3.26
CA GLY A 68 28.95 4.08 -3.73
C GLY A 68 29.04 3.69 -5.22
N THR A 69 29.81 4.41 -6.04
CA THR A 69 29.94 4.10 -7.48
C THR A 69 31.02 3.08 -7.79
N LEU A 70 31.98 2.88 -6.86
CA LEU A 70 33.15 2.02 -7.02
C LEU A 70 33.94 2.28 -8.33
N GLY A 71 33.81 3.49 -8.90
CA GLY A 71 34.45 3.87 -10.17
C GLY A 71 33.89 3.18 -11.43
N VAL A 72 32.73 2.54 -11.35
CA VAL A 72 32.13 1.82 -12.49
C VAL A 72 31.29 2.78 -13.34
N GLY A 73 31.73 3.10 -14.56
CA GLY A 73 30.96 3.90 -15.52
C GLY A 73 30.95 5.41 -15.26
N THR A 74 31.72 5.90 -14.28
CA THR A 74 31.72 7.31 -13.87
C THR A 74 33.02 7.69 -13.14
N THR A 75 33.42 8.96 -13.26
CA THR A 75 34.53 9.55 -12.49
C THR A 75 34.08 10.09 -11.12
N HIS A 76 32.79 10.03 -10.83
CA HIS A 76 32.20 10.53 -9.59
C HIS A 76 32.24 9.45 -8.50
N PRO A 77 32.83 9.70 -7.32
CA PRO A 77 32.99 8.69 -6.27
C PRO A 77 31.69 8.38 -5.52
N HIS A 78 30.78 9.34 -5.37
CA HIS A 78 29.57 9.17 -4.56
C HIS A 78 28.35 8.78 -5.40
N MET A 79 27.41 8.05 -4.79
CA MET A 79 26.18 7.61 -5.43
C MET A 79 24.96 8.13 -4.67
N LEU A 80 24.11 8.89 -5.37
CA LEU A 80 22.81 9.31 -4.86
C LEU A 80 21.79 8.24 -5.26
N THR A 81 21.13 7.66 -4.26
CA THR A 81 19.99 6.78 -4.44
C THR A 81 18.73 7.53 -4.07
N MET A 82 17.87 7.77 -5.05
CA MET A 82 16.56 8.38 -4.83
C MET A 82 15.46 7.35 -5.03
N LYS A 83 14.47 7.33 -4.15
CA LYS A 83 13.20 6.67 -4.43
C LYS A 83 12.29 7.67 -5.12
N VAL A 84 11.79 7.33 -6.30
CA VAL A 84 11.10 8.26 -7.18
C VAL A 84 9.77 7.70 -7.68
N GLU A 85 8.73 8.53 -7.62
CA GLU A 85 7.40 8.23 -8.14
C GLU A 85 7.13 9.03 -9.41
N ASN A 86 6.58 8.39 -10.44
CA ASN A 86 6.30 9.05 -11.71
C ASN A 86 5.03 9.89 -11.61
N ILE A 87 5.15 11.21 -11.78
CA ILE A 87 4.01 12.14 -11.76
C ILE A 87 3.56 12.55 -13.18
N THR A 88 4.40 12.37 -14.20
CA THR A 88 4.05 12.62 -15.62
C THR A 88 3.40 11.45 -16.33
N ALA A 89 3.45 10.26 -15.75
CA ALA A 89 2.57 9.19 -16.19
C ALA A 89 1.14 9.64 -15.89
N GLN A 90 0.47 10.21 -16.90
CA GLN A 90 -0.97 10.04 -16.98
C GLN A 90 -1.23 8.55 -16.69
N PRO A 91 -2.14 8.23 -15.77
CA PRO A 91 -2.36 6.88 -15.28
C PRO A 91 -2.89 6.00 -16.43
N HIS A 92 -1.99 5.49 -17.25
CA HIS A 92 -2.21 4.35 -18.13
C HIS A 92 -1.84 3.03 -17.44
N VAL A 93 -1.27 3.08 -16.23
CA VAL A 93 -1.72 2.15 -15.21
C VAL A 93 -3.16 2.55 -15.00
N THR A 94 -4.09 1.75 -15.51
CA THR A 94 -5.50 1.87 -15.19
C THR A 94 -5.57 2.17 -13.70
N LYS A 95 -5.95 3.41 -13.33
CA LYS A 95 -6.71 3.58 -12.10
C LYS A 95 -7.69 2.42 -12.17
N HIS A 96 -7.67 1.51 -11.20
CA HIS A 96 -8.80 0.64 -11.00
C HIS A 96 -9.95 1.61 -10.84
N GLY A 97 -10.64 1.87 -11.95
CA GLY A 97 -11.65 2.89 -12.03
C GLY A 97 -12.67 2.47 -11.00
N ASP A 98 -13.15 3.45 -10.23
CA ASP A 98 -14.42 3.32 -9.54
C ASP A 98 -15.37 2.67 -10.53
N SER A 99 -15.62 1.38 -10.29
CA SER A 99 -16.39 0.58 -11.21
C SER A 99 -17.82 1.03 -11.00
N THR A 100 -18.34 1.83 -11.93
CA THR A 100 -19.70 2.31 -11.88
C THR A 100 -20.63 1.12 -12.14
N PHE A 101 -21.07 0.45 -11.08
CA PHE A 101 -22.05 -0.63 -11.16
C PHE A 101 -23.45 -0.01 -11.18
N ASN A 102 -24.11 0.00 -12.34
CA ASN A 102 -25.53 0.37 -12.43
C ASN A 102 -26.38 -0.82 -11.99
N ILE A 103 -26.88 -0.80 -10.75
CA ILE A 103 -27.70 -1.89 -10.22
C ILE A 103 -29.17 -1.47 -10.21
N GLY A 104 -29.98 -2.07 -11.08
CA GLY A 104 -31.39 -1.70 -11.29
C GLY A 104 -32.33 -2.05 -10.13
N SER A 105 -32.02 -3.09 -9.35
CA SER A 105 -32.71 -3.41 -8.10
C SER A 105 -31.91 -4.43 -7.29
N ILE A 106 -31.74 -4.20 -5.99
CA ILE A 106 -31.13 -5.13 -5.03
C ILE A 106 -32.18 -5.52 -4.01
N SER A 107 -32.41 -6.83 -3.88
CA SER A 107 -33.12 -7.44 -2.74
C SER A 107 -32.17 -8.43 -2.09
N GLY A 108 -31.29 -7.95 -1.22
CA GLY A 108 -30.36 -8.78 -0.45
C GLY A 108 -29.83 -8.00 0.76
N GLU A 109 -29.76 -8.64 1.93
CA GLU A 109 -29.40 -7.99 3.21
C GLU A 109 -27.91 -7.59 3.31
N ASN A 110 -27.03 -8.10 2.44
CA ASN A 110 -25.58 -8.00 2.59
C ASN A 110 -24.84 -7.77 1.25
N VAL A 111 -25.30 -6.84 0.41
CA VAL A 111 -24.64 -6.57 -0.89
C VAL A 111 -23.44 -5.63 -0.72
N GLN A 112 -22.27 -6.08 -1.19
CA GLN A 112 -21.06 -5.28 -1.28
C GLN A 112 -20.62 -5.13 -2.73
N VAL A 113 -20.35 -3.91 -3.15
CA VAL A 113 -19.78 -3.61 -4.48
C VAL A 113 -18.64 -2.59 -4.35
N GLY A 114 -17.53 -2.83 -5.05
CA GLY A 114 -16.33 -1.98 -5.02
C GLY A 114 -15.09 -2.65 -4.42
N ASN A 115 -13.96 -1.92 -4.41
CA ASN A 115 -12.68 -2.41 -3.89
C ASN A 115 -12.44 -1.88 -2.45
N SER A 116 -11.90 -2.71 -1.56
CA SER A 116 -11.73 -2.40 -0.12
C SER A 116 -13.04 -2.13 0.66
N ASN A 117 -14.13 -2.84 0.35
CA ASN A 117 -15.36 -2.73 1.14
C ASN A 117 -15.27 -3.61 2.41
N THR A 118 -15.67 -3.06 3.55
CA THR A 118 -15.73 -3.77 4.83
C THR A 118 -17.18 -3.91 5.26
N LEU A 119 -17.71 -5.14 5.39
CA LEU A 119 -19.04 -5.33 6.00
C LEU A 119 -18.88 -5.18 7.49
N THR A 120 -19.54 -4.18 8.06
CA THR A 120 -19.76 -4.15 9.50
C THR A 120 -21.18 -4.63 9.74
N THR A 121 -21.34 -5.92 10.05
CA THR A 121 -22.63 -6.48 10.46
C THR A 121 -22.73 -6.35 11.97
N ASN A 122 -23.61 -5.48 12.44
CA ASN A 122 -23.90 -5.34 13.86
C ASN A 122 -24.98 -6.36 14.23
N VAL A 123 -24.57 -7.45 14.91
CA VAL A 123 -25.49 -8.46 15.44
C VAL A 123 -25.53 -8.30 16.95
N THR A 124 -26.72 -8.25 17.53
CA THR A 124 -26.86 -8.25 18.98
C THR A 124 -26.49 -9.62 19.55
N ILE A 125 -25.96 -9.65 20.78
CA ILE A 125 -25.62 -10.93 21.44
C ILE A 125 -26.84 -11.84 21.61
N GLN A 126 -28.04 -11.25 21.69
CA GLN A 126 -29.31 -11.98 21.75
C GLN A 126 -29.63 -12.66 20.42
N GLU A 127 -29.59 -11.93 19.30
CA GLU A 127 -29.85 -12.53 17.98
C GLU A 127 -28.83 -13.63 17.64
N LEU A 128 -27.56 -13.44 18.04
CA LEU A 128 -26.53 -14.46 17.90
C LEU A 128 -26.89 -15.73 18.69
N ALA A 129 -27.31 -15.57 19.96
CA ALA A 129 -27.73 -16.69 20.80
C ALA A 129 -28.98 -17.38 20.24
N GLU A 130 -29.97 -16.64 19.75
CA GLU A 130 -31.19 -17.21 19.16
C GLU A 130 -30.90 -18.01 17.89
N LYS A 131 -30.00 -17.53 17.01
CA LYS A 131 -29.61 -18.27 15.81
C LYS A 131 -28.81 -19.52 16.13
N ILE A 132 -27.95 -19.48 17.14
CA ILE A 132 -27.18 -20.66 17.59
C ILE A 132 -28.11 -21.66 18.30
N ALA A 133 -29.05 -21.20 19.12
CA ALA A 133 -30.07 -22.04 19.77
C ALA A 133 -30.92 -22.80 18.74
N LYS A 134 -31.31 -22.13 17.65
CA LYS A 134 -32.05 -22.71 16.52
C LYS A 134 -31.21 -23.60 15.60
N SER A 135 -29.88 -23.59 15.74
CA SER A 135 -28.99 -24.49 15.01
C SER A 135 -28.94 -25.86 15.69
N ASP A 136 -28.77 -26.93 14.90
CA ASP A 136 -28.60 -28.30 15.42
C ASP A 136 -27.16 -28.58 15.92
N ASP A 137 -26.27 -27.58 15.90
CA ASP A 137 -24.89 -27.72 16.32
C ASP A 137 -24.72 -27.61 17.86
N SER A 138 -24.54 -28.77 18.50
CA SER A 138 -24.33 -28.89 19.94
C SER A 138 -22.99 -28.27 20.40
N GLU A 139 -21.97 -28.27 19.55
CA GLU A 139 -20.68 -27.68 19.88
C GLU A 139 -20.78 -26.15 19.94
N ALA A 140 -21.45 -25.53 18.96
CA ALA A 140 -21.69 -24.09 18.93
C ALA A 140 -22.44 -23.60 20.18
N LYS A 141 -23.48 -24.32 20.61
CA LYS A 141 -24.23 -24.02 21.85
C LYS A 141 -23.35 -24.11 23.08
N SER A 142 -22.53 -25.17 23.17
CA SER A 142 -21.61 -25.38 24.29
C SER A 142 -20.55 -24.27 24.39
N LYS A 143 -19.97 -23.86 23.25
CA LYS A 143 -18.99 -22.76 23.20
C LYS A 143 -19.61 -21.42 23.57
N LEU A 144 -20.81 -21.12 23.07
CA LEU A 144 -21.50 -19.88 23.42
C LEU A 144 -21.87 -19.85 24.91
N LYS A 145 -22.33 -20.97 25.46
CA LYS A 145 -22.60 -21.10 26.90
C LYS A 145 -21.36 -20.87 27.75
N ALA A 146 -20.21 -21.45 27.36
CA ALA A 146 -18.93 -21.22 28.03
C ALA A 146 -18.49 -19.74 27.95
N LEU A 147 -18.72 -19.08 26.81
CA LEU A 147 -18.44 -17.65 26.63
C LEU A 147 -19.31 -16.79 27.56
N LEU A 148 -20.62 -17.07 27.64
CA LEU A 148 -21.56 -16.34 28.51
C LEU A 148 -21.32 -16.59 30.00
N GLN A 149 -20.72 -17.74 30.36
CA GLN A 149 -20.33 -18.08 31.73
C GLN A 149 -18.98 -17.45 32.16
N ASN A 150 -18.23 -16.87 31.22
CA ASN A 150 -16.99 -16.18 31.54
C ASN A 150 -17.28 -14.94 32.41
N SER A 151 -16.54 -14.74 33.50
CA SER A 151 -16.79 -13.65 34.45
C SER A 151 -16.70 -12.26 33.82
N THR A 152 -15.84 -12.06 32.82
CA THR A 152 -15.71 -10.78 32.10
C THR A 152 -16.91 -10.51 31.22
N VAL A 153 -17.34 -11.52 30.46
CA VAL A 153 -18.52 -11.43 29.57
C VAL A 153 -19.80 -11.32 30.38
N GLY A 154 -19.93 -12.12 31.43
CA GLY A 154 -21.03 -12.06 32.40
C GLY A 154 -21.11 -10.72 33.13
N SER A 155 -19.98 -10.04 33.37
CA SER A 155 -19.99 -8.68 33.93
C SER A 155 -20.45 -7.61 32.93
N LEU A 156 -20.15 -7.81 31.63
CA LEU A 156 -20.59 -6.93 30.55
C LEU A 156 -22.09 -7.07 30.23
N ILE A 157 -22.61 -8.29 30.23
CA ILE A 157 -24.00 -8.60 29.90
C ILE A 157 -24.88 -8.57 31.17
N GLY A 158 -24.28 -8.74 32.34
CA GLY A 158 -24.96 -8.75 33.64
C GLY A 158 -25.97 -9.88 33.76
N ALA A 159 -27.14 -9.56 34.32
CA ALA A 159 -28.25 -10.50 34.50
C ALA A 159 -28.79 -11.08 33.17
N GLY A 160 -28.50 -10.45 32.03
CA GLY A 160 -28.89 -10.95 30.71
C GLY A 160 -28.15 -12.23 30.29
N ALA A 161 -26.97 -12.51 30.86
CA ALA A 161 -26.20 -13.71 30.50
C ALA A 161 -26.95 -14.99 30.86
N SER A 162 -27.62 -15.02 32.02
CA SER A 162 -28.43 -16.16 32.46
C SER A 162 -29.65 -16.41 31.55
N ALA A 163 -30.28 -15.34 31.07
CA ALA A 163 -31.41 -15.44 30.14
C ALA A 163 -30.96 -16.04 28.80
N LEU A 164 -29.83 -15.58 28.25
CA LEU A 164 -29.26 -16.10 27.00
C LEU A 164 -28.80 -17.56 27.13
N ILE A 165 -28.21 -17.93 28.26
CA ILE A 165 -27.83 -19.32 28.56
C ILE A 165 -29.06 -20.23 28.64
N GLY A 166 -30.20 -19.72 29.14
CA GLY A 166 -31.45 -20.48 29.20
C GLY A 166 -32.09 -20.75 27.84
N MET A 167 -31.69 -20.00 26.79
CA MET A 167 -32.17 -20.18 25.42
C MET A 167 -31.34 -21.21 24.61
N LEU A 168 -30.15 -21.58 25.10
CA LEU A 168 -29.18 -22.48 24.44
C LEU A 168 -29.29 -23.91 24.96
#